data_AF-X1HJW9-F1
#
_entry.id   AF-X1HJW9-F1
#
_cell.length_a   1.000
_cell.length_b   1.000
_cell.length_c   1.000
_cell.angle_alpha   90.00
_cell.angle_beta   90.00
_cell.angle_gamma   90.00
#
_symmetry.space_group_name_H-M   'P 1'
#
loop_
_entity.id
_entity.type
_entity.pdbx_description
1 polymer ?
#
loop_
_entity_poly.entity_id
_entity_poly.type
_entity_poly.pdbx_seq_one_letter_code
_entity_poly.pdbx_strand_id
1 'polypeptide(L)'
;GSLLADIPEISELPAGIQNLVRVLAQPPSAGFGDLVKLTGAETVAEVIKDAIEPSMNMLKRAINRRSLETWLNPLQAVTLSSRKKIPDEYFYLLTASAGYDKIVADSLFTAEQPYPTIPDLVLYSRYHGDPDNVWSTLQDFYNVDPVDFKVWDWLGKQRLSTLHAQTLYKRGFYDESSFYNEIARIGWHSVDQNAIRDLAYLLPNSMLLVQGGLVQGIENDKIIESISKGDIHPDYAQTYLDAILTKPASQDIVAYELRQDNALINLPEQLRKVGIHPDYYKLYQELALQIPPV
;
A
#
# COMPACT_ATOMS: atom_id res chain seq x y z
N GLY A 1 7.72 62.54 28.35
CA GLY A 1 7.08 61.84 27.23
C GLY A 1 6.99 60.37 27.61
N SER A 2 5.80 59.79 27.55
CA SER A 2 5.58 58.37 27.84
C SER A 2 6.19 57.52 26.72
N LEU A 3 6.79 56.36 27.06
CA LEU A 3 7.34 55.36 26.12
C LEU A 3 6.34 54.92 25.03
N LEU A 4 5.05 55.17 25.26
CA LEU A 4 3.93 54.88 24.36
C LEU A 4 3.69 55.97 23.30
N ALA A 5 4.24 57.18 23.47
CA ALA A 5 4.08 58.29 22.55
C ALA A 5 4.95 58.14 21.28
N ASP A 6 5.96 57.28 21.33
CA ASP A 6 6.89 57.02 20.23
C ASP A 6 6.49 55.80 19.37
N ILE A 7 5.28 55.25 19.56
CA ILE A 7 4.74 54.18 18.73
C ILE A 7 4.28 54.78 17.38
N PRO A 8 4.93 54.46 16.26
CA PRO A 8 4.50 54.90 14.93
C PRO A 8 3.17 54.22 14.53
N GLU A 9 2.40 54.85 13.65
CA GLU A 9 1.19 54.29 13.01
C GLU A 9 -0.02 54.02 13.93
N ILE A 10 -0.16 54.76 15.05
CA ILE A 10 -1.39 54.77 15.86
C ILE A 10 -2.65 55.03 15.00
N SER A 11 -2.51 55.79 13.90
CA SER A 11 -3.58 56.08 12.94
C SER A 11 -4.14 54.87 12.18
N GLU A 12 -3.44 53.73 12.14
CA GLU A 12 -3.87 52.51 11.45
C GLU A 12 -4.70 51.58 12.34
N LEU A 13 -4.78 51.87 13.65
CA LEU A 13 -5.59 51.10 14.59
C LEU A 13 -7.07 51.53 14.54
N PRO A 14 -8.04 50.66 14.87
CA PRO A 14 -9.44 51.07 15.00
C PRO A 14 -9.60 52.25 15.97
N ALA A 15 -10.48 53.21 15.66
CA ALA A 15 -10.59 54.49 16.38
C ALA A 15 -10.75 54.35 17.92
N GLY A 16 -11.42 53.28 18.39
CA GLY A 16 -11.56 52.99 19.82
C GLY A 16 -10.23 52.70 20.54
N ILE A 17 -9.30 52.01 19.87
CA ILE A 17 -7.96 51.67 20.39
C ILE A 17 -7.05 52.90 20.36
N GLN A 18 -7.16 53.74 19.32
CA GLN A 18 -6.42 55.01 19.26
C GLN A 18 -6.75 55.90 20.46
N ASN A 19 -8.03 55.97 20.83
CA ASN A 19 -8.48 56.72 21.99
C ASN A 19 -7.97 56.10 23.30
N LEU A 20 -7.99 54.76 23.44
CA LEU A 20 -7.44 54.08 24.61
C LEU A 20 -5.93 54.33 24.79
N VAL A 21 -5.14 54.20 23.72
CA VAL A 21 -3.67 54.45 23.74
C VAL A 21 -3.37 55.92 24.04
N ARG A 22 -4.13 56.87 23.48
CA ARG A 22 -3.98 58.30 23.78
C ARG A 22 -4.33 58.64 25.23
N VAL A 23 -5.39 58.04 25.77
CA VAL A 23 -5.80 58.20 27.18
C VAL A 23 -4.78 57.59 28.13
N LEU A 24 -4.13 56.47 27.78
CA LEU A 24 -3.05 55.89 28.58
C LEU A 24 -1.73 56.65 28.46
N ALA A 25 -1.45 57.25 27.30
CA ALA A 25 -0.27 58.09 27.09
C ALA A 25 -0.38 59.46 27.79
N GLN A 26 -1.61 59.96 28.00
CA GLN A 26 -1.92 61.17 28.75
C GLN A 26 -3.19 60.95 29.61
N PRO A 27 -3.06 60.36 30.81
CA PRO A 27 -4.21 60.06 31.67
C PRO A 27 -4.90 61.35 32.14
N PRO A 28 -6.24 61.48 31.97
CA PRO A 28 -6.94 62.73 32.24
C PRO A 28 -7.11 63.07 33.74
N SER A 29 -6.85 62.13 34.67
CA SER A 29 -6.73 62.43 36.10
C SER A 29 -6.08 61.30 36.92
N ALA A 30 -5.60 61.62 38.13
CA ALA A 30 -4.94 60.70 39.07
C ALA A 30 -5.84 59.58 39.63
N GLY A 31 -7.16 59.63 39.38
CA GLY A 31 -8.15 58.64 39.87
C GLY A 31 -8.42 57.47 38.92
N PHE A 32 -7.80 57.43 37.73
CA PHE A 32 -8.03 56.37 36.75
C PHE A 32 -7.52 54.99 37.23
N GLY A 33 -6.55 54.98 38.15
CA GLY A 33 -6.04 53.76 38.78
C GLY A 33 -7.01 53.08 39.75
N ASP A 34 -7.98 53.82 40.31
CA ASP A 34 -8.96 53.27 41.26
C ASP A 34 -10.19 52.66 40.56
N LEU A 35 -10.51 53.12 39.35
CA LEU A 35 -11.63 52.58 38.56
C LEU A 35 -11.35 51.18 38.00
N VAL A 36 -10.07 50.87 37.75
CA VAL A 36 -9.58 49.55 37.33
C VAL A 36 -9.46 48.58 38.51
N LYS A 37 -9.23 49.08 39.74
CA LYS A 37 -9.15 48.25 40.95
C LYS A 37 -10.52 47.80 41.48
N LEU A 38 -11.59 48.54 41.19
CA LEU A 38 -12.92 48.32 41.80
C LEU A 38 -13.86 47.38 41.03
N THR A 39 -13.46 46.86 39.87
CA THR A 39 -14.25 45.87 39.13
C THR A 39 -13.55 44.51 39.16
N GLY A 40 -13.72 43.79 40.27
CA GLY A 40 -13.34 42.40 40.36
C GLY A 40 -14.17 41.54 39.40
N ALA A 41 -13.57 41.10 38.30
CA ALA A 41 -14.00 39.95 37.51
C ALA A 41 -12.87 39.57 36.53
N GLU A 42 -12.12 38.50 36.83
CA GLU A 42 -11.23 37.84 35.87
C GLU A 42 -11.91 37.62 34.50
N THR A 43 -13.22 37.34 34.51
CA THR A 43 -14.05 37.15 33.32
C THR A 43 -14.24 38.41 32.46
N VAL A 44 -14.24 39.61 33.05
CA VAL A 44 -14.33 40.88 32.29
C VAL A 44 -12.96 41.25 31.72
N ALA A 45 -11.88 41.01 32.46
CA ALA A 45 -10.52 41.19 31.96
C ALA A 45 -10.22 40.25 30.77
N GLU A 46 -10.72 39.02 30.80
CA GLU A 46 -10.56 38.04 29.72
C GLU A 46 -11.38 38.43 28.47
N VAL A 47 -12.64 38.83 28.63
CA VAL A 47 -13.47 39.34 27.51
C VAL A 47 -12.89 40.61 26.88
N ILE A 48 -12.33 41.51 27.70
CA ILE A 48 -11.64 42.71 27.19
C ILE A 48 -10.35 42.31 26.47
N LYS A 49 -9.57 41.37 27.03
CA LYS A 49 -8.33 40.85 26.42
C LYS A 49 -8.61 40.22 25.05
N ASP A 50 -9.65 39.40 24.93
CA ASP A 50 -10.05 38.76 23.67
C ASP A 50 -10.57 39.79 22.66
N ALA A 51 -11.31 40.81 23.12
CA ALA A 51 -11.81 41.87 22.25
C ALA A 51 -10.69 42.79 21.70
N ILE A 52 -9.61 43.00 22.45
CA ILE A 52 -8.46 43.81 22.03
C ILE A 52 -7.34 42.99 21.39
N GLU A 53 -7.35 41.67 21.52
CA GLU A 53 -6.32 40.77 20.99
C GLU A 53 -6.06 40.96 19.49
N PRO A 54 -7.07 41.09 18.60
CA PRO A 54 -6.82 41.37 17.19
C PRO A 54 -6.06 42.69 16.96
N SER A 55 -6.37 43.71 17.76
CA SER A 55 -5.71 45.02 17.66
C SER A 55 -4.29 44.99 18.22
N MET A 56 -4.07 44.25 19.31
CA MET A 56 -2.73 43.98 19.84
C MET A 56 -1.89 43.16 18.86
N ASN A 57 -2.50 42.22 18.13
CA ASN A 57 -1.83 41.47 17.07
C ASN A 57 -1.49 42.35 15.86
N MET A 58 -2.36 43.30 15.48
CA MET A 58 -2.05 44.30 14.45
C MET A 58 -0.90 45.21 14.88
N LEU A 59 -0.90 45.70 16.12
CA LEU A 59 0.18 46.51 16.66
C LEU A 59 1.51 45.72 16.71
N LYS A 60 1.48 44.48 17.21
CA LYS A 60 2.64 43.57 17.17
C LYS A 60 3.16 43.38 15.74
N ARG A 61 2.27 43.20 14.76
CA ARG A 61 2.65 43.07 13.34
C ARG A 61 3.27 44.36 12.78
N ALA A 62 2.73 45.53 13.09
CA ALA A 62 3.27 46.82 12.67
C ALA A 62 4.67 47.06 13.26
N ILE A 63 4.84 46.78 14.56
CA ILE A 63 6.14 46.85 15.24
C ILE A 63 7.12 45.86 14.58
N ASN A 64 6.76 44.58 14.44
CA ASN A 64 7.62 43.56 13.84
C ASN A 64 7.98 43.85 12.38
N ARG A 65 7.09 44.48 11.61
CA ARG A 65 7.36 44.88 10.21
C ARG A 65 8.45 45.96 10.14
N ARG A 66 8.51 46.86 11.12
CA ARG A 66 9.51 47.93 11.18
C ARG A 66 10.81 47.48 11.83
N SER A 67 10.73 46.70 12.91
CA SER A 67 11.92 46.23 13.62
C SER A 67 12.60 45.05 12.94
N LEU A 68 11.87 44.31 12.09
CA LEU A 68 12.32 43.08 11.42
C LEU A 68 12.94 42.07 12.42
N GLU A 69 12.39 42.05 13.64
CA GLU A 69 12.90 41.25 14.77
C GLU A 69 12.66 39.74 14.64
N THR A 70 11.97 39.28 13.59
CA THR A 70 11.76 37.84 13.37
C THR A 70 12.89 37.26 12.54
N TRP A 71 13.72 36.43 13.18
CA TRP A 71 14.84 35.74 12.57
C TRP A 71 14.43 34.33 12.14
N LEU A 72 15.15 33.76 11.17
CA LEU A 72 15.03 32.33 10.88
C LEU A 72 15.43 31.54 12.12
N ASN A 73 14.67 30.49 12.44
CA ASN A 73 15.03 29.62 13.56
C ASN A 73 16.23 28.72 13.19
N PRO A 74 16.92 28.13 14.19
CA PRO A 74 18.09 27.29 13.94
C PRO A 74 17.85 26.12 12.97
N LEU A 75 16.69 25.47 13.02
CA LEU A 75 16.36 24.34 12.12
C LEU A 75 16.17 24.80 10.66
N GLN A 76 15.57 25.96 10.45
CA GLN A 76 15.48 26.61 9.14
C GLN A 76 16.87 27.00 8.63
N ALA A 77 17.73 27.51 9.51
CA ALA A 77 19.12 27.83 9.18
C ALA A 77 19.91 26.57 8.77
N VAL A 78 19.77 25.47 9.51
CA VAL A 78 20.38 24.17 9.15
C VAL A 78 19.89 23.68 7.79
N THR A 79 18.57 23.76 7.53
CA THR A 79 17.99 23.35 6.24
C THR A 79 18.53 24.16 5.07
N LEU A 80 18.70 25.48 5.23
CA LEU A 80 19.25 26.34 4.18
C LEU A 80 20.75 26.12 4.00
N SER A 81 21.47 25.94 5.10
CA SER A 81 22.91 25.68 5.10
C SER A 81 23.24 24.34 4.42
N SER A 82 22.50 23.26 4.74
CA SER A 82 22.72 21.93 4.14
C SER A 82 22.48 21.90 2.64
N ARG A 83 21.60 22.80 2.15
CA ARG A 83 21.30 23.01 0.73
C ARG A 83 22.22 24.04 0.05
N LYS A 84 23.23 24.55 0.76
CA LYS A 84 24.15 25.61 0.29
C LYS A 84 23.41 26.86 -0.21
N LYS A 85 22.33 27.25 0.48
CA LYS A 85 21.51 28.43 0.13
C LYS A 85 21.85 29.68 0.92
N ILE A 86 22.66 29.54 1.96
CA ILE A 86 23.19 30.64 2.77
C ILE A 86 24.69 30.41 3.01
N PRO A 87 25.49 31.47 3.22
CA PRO A 87 26.89 31.33 3.61
C PRO A 87 27.03 30.92 5.09
N ASP A 88 28.14 30.29 5.43
CA ASP A 88 28.43 29.79 6.79
C ASP A 88 28.39 30.92 7.84
N GLU A 89 28.89 32.11 7.50
CA GLU A 89 28.84 33.28 8.38
C GLU A 89 27.40 33.64 8.78
N TYR A 90 26.46 33.52 7.83
CA TYR A 90 25.05 33.79 8.09
C TYR A 90 24.40 32.66 8.90
N PHE A 91 24.78 31.41 8.66
CA PHE A 91 24.36 30.27 9.49
C PHE A 91 24.79 30.43 10.96
N TYR A 92 26.05 30.79 11.21
CA TYR A 92 26.54 31.02 12.56
C TYR A 92 25.90 32.25 13.23
N LEU A 93 25.59 33.30 12.46
CA LEU A 93 24.86 34.46 12.99
C LEU A 93 23.46 34.06 13.46
N LEU A 94 22.71 33.30 12.65
CA LEU A 94 21.36 32.85 12.97
C LEU A 94 21.35 31.94 14.21
N THR A 95 22.27 30.98 14.28
CA THR A 95 22.37 30.06 15.43
C THR A 95 22.88 30.75 16.69
N ALA A 96 23.85 31.66 16.60
CA ALA A 96 24.31 32.46 17.73
C ALA A 96 23.20 33.35 18.31
N SER A 97 22.33 33.91 17.44
CA SER A 97 21.18 34.71 17.89
C SER A 97 20.19 33.90 18.74
N ALA A 98 20.16 32.57 18.58
CA ALA A 98 19.38 31.64 19.39
C ALA A 98 20.15 31.07 20.61
N GLY A 99 21.37 31.53 20.87
CA GLY A 99 22.18 31.14 22.03
C GLY A 99 23.10 29.93 21.82
N TYR A 100 23.25 29.44 20.58
CA TYR A 100 24.19 28.36 20.26
C TYR A 100 25.61 28.91 20.09
N ASP A 101 26.58 28.30 20.75
CA ASP A 101 27.99 28.46 20.38
C ASP A 101 28.27 27.70 19.07
N LYS A 102 29.34 28.06 18.34
CA LYS A 102 29.67 27.49 17.02
C LYS A 102 29.75 25.97 17.02
N ILE A 103 30.39 25.38 18.03
CA ILE A 103 30.52 23.92 18.16
C ILE A 103 29.14 23.25 18.33
N VAL A 104 28.24 23.90 19.08
CA VAL A 104 26.88 23.39 19.28
C VAL A 104 26.04 23.58 18.01
N ALA A 105 26.25 24.67 17.27
CA ALA A 105 25.63 24.90 15.97
C ALA A 105 26.07 23.85 14.93
N ASP A 106 27.36 23.48 14.91
CA ASP A 106 27.88 22.40 14.05
C ASP A 106 27.28 21.04 14.45
N SER A 107 27.19 20.77 15.76
CA SER A 107 26.57 19.53 16.26
C SER A 107 25.08 19.45 15.92
N LEU A 108 24.36 20.56 16.03
CA LEU A 108 22.96 20.67 15.60
C LEU A 108 22.84 20.43 14.09
N PHE A 109 23.73 21.01 13.29
CA PHE A 109 23.76 20.80 11.85
C PHE A 109 23.96 19.33 11.49
N THR A 110 24.87 18.63 12.17
CA THR A 110 25.12 17.20 11.99
C THR A 110 23.93 16.35 12.43
N ALA A 111 23.32 16.66 13.57
CA ALA A 111 22.17 15.90 14.11
C ALA A 111 20.94 15.94 13.19
N GLU A 112 20.75 17.04 12.47
CA GLU A 112 19.64 17.24 11.53
C GLU A 112 19.94 16.75 10.11
N GLN A 113 21.15 16.27 9.82
CA GLN A 113 21.41 15.63 8.53
C GLN A 113 20.59 14.34 8.42
N PRO A 114 20.04 14.03 7.22
CA PRO A 114 19.45 12.73 6.98
C PRO A 114 20.49 11.63 7.24
N TYR A 115 20.16 10.71 8.15
CA TYR A 115 20.98 9.56 8.47
C TYR A 115 20.27 8.27 8.06
N PRO A 116 20.98 7.25 7.53
CA PRO A 116 20.38 5.97 7.20
C PRO A 116 19.69 5.34 8.41
N THR A 117 18.58 4.64 8.19
CA THR A 117 17.89 3.93 9.26
C THR A 117 18.66 2.66 9.65
N ILE A 118 18.40 2.10 10.84
CA ILE A 118 19.05 0.85 11.28
C ILE A 118 18.84 -0.28 10.24
N PRO A 119 17.64 -0.52 9.67
CA PRO A 119 17.46 -1.47 8.56
C PRO A 119 18.37 -1.24 7.36
N ASP A 120 18.55 0.01 6.94
CA ASP A 120 19.43 0.35 5.81
C ASP A 120 20.88 0.05 6.14
N LEU A 121 21.31 0.33 7.37
CA LEU A 121 22.65 0.02 7.85
C LEU A 121 22.87 -1.48 8.00
N VAL A 122 21.88 -2.25 8.43
CA VAL A 122 21.93 -3.72 8.47
C VAL A 122 22.09 -4.28 7.06
N LEU A 123 21.33 -3.76 6.10
CA LEU A 123 21.44 -4.15 4.70
C LEU A 123 22.81 -3.80 4.13
N TYR A 124 23.27 -2.56 4.32
CA TYR A 124 24.60 -2.12 3.91
C TYR A 124 25.71 -3.01 4.50
N SER A 125 25.64 -3.28 5.79
CA SER A 125 26.61 -4.14 6.51
C SER A 125 26.63 -5.55 5.96
N ARG A 126 25.49 -6.10 5.51
CA ARG A 126 25.41 -7.42 4.89
C ARG A 126 26.12 -7.50 3.53
N TYR A 127 26.16 -6.39 2.77
CA TYR A 127 26.82 -6.34 1.46
C TYR A 127 28.30 -5.92 1.53
N HIS A 128 28.68 -5.15 2.54
CA HIS A 128 30.03 -4.58 2.67
C HIS A 128 30.88 -5.22 3.78
N GLY A 129 30.28 -6.05 4.63
CA GLY A 129 30.93 -6.80 5.71
C GLY A 129 30.73 -8.31 5.57
N ASP A 130 30.58 -8.98 6.72
CA ASP A 130 30.22 -10.40 6.79
C ASP A 130 28.69 -10.58 6.65
N PRO A 131 28.20 -11.29 5.61
CA PRO A 131 26.77 -11.51 5.42
C PRO A 131 26.10 -12.29 6.56
N ASP A 132 26.83 -13.13 7.29
CA ASP A 132 26.29 -13.92 8.40
C ASP A 132 26.41 -13.19 9.75
N ASN A 133 27.36 -12.26 9.86
CA ASN A 133 27.60 -11.46 11.06
C ASN A 133 27.75 -9.95 10.77
N VAL A 134 26.60 -9.29 10.57
CA VAL A 134 26.53 -7.86 10.23
C VAL A 134 26.92 -6.91 11.37
N TRP A 135 27.10 -7.42 12.60
CA TRP A 135 27.39 -6.63 13.80
C TRP A 135 28.67 -5.80 13.64
N SER A 136 29.75 -6.44 13.19
CA SER A 136 31.08 -5.85 13.11
C SER A 136 31.11 -4.56 12.29
N THR A 137 30.49 -4.58 11.12
CA THR A 137 30.40 -3.41 10.23
C THR A 137 29.38 -2.40 10.71
N LEU A 138 28.26 -2.82 11.31
CA LEU A 138 27.22 -1.90 11.77
C LEU A 138 27.69 -1.01 12.92
N GLN A 139 28.51 -1.55 13.83
CA GLN A 139 29.03 -0.81 14.98
C GLN A 139 29.91 0.41 14.59
N ASP A 140 30.53 0.37 13.42
CA ASP A 140 31.33 1.50 12.92
C ASP A 140 30.46 2.73 12.58
N PHE A 141 29.17 2.52 12.32
CA PHE A 141 28.23 3.56 11.89
C PHE A 141 27.15 3.88 12.93
N TYR A 142 26.79 2.95 13.81
CA TYR A 142 25.69 3.18 14.74
C TYR A 142 25.90 2.46 16.09
N ASN A 143 25.69 3.21 17.16
CA ASN A 143 25.71 2.67 18.52
C ASN A 143 24.35 2.04 18.86
N VAL A 144 24.16 0.78 18.47
CA VAL A 144 22.96 -0.01 18.78
C VAL A 144 23.20 -0.87 20.04
N ASP A 145 22.16 -1.04 20.86
CA ASP A 145 22.22 -1.97 21.99
C ASP A 145 22.36 -3.42 21.48
N PRO A 146 23.28 -4.25 22.03
CA PRO A 146 23.45 -5.65 21.62
C PRO A 146 22.20 -6.52 21.76
N VAL A 147 21.27 -6.18 22.66
CA VAL A 147 19.99 -6.86 22.84
C VAL A 147 19.06 -6.53 21.67
N ASP A 148 18.90 -5.24 21.37
CA ASP A 148 18.02 -4.78 20.29
C ASP A 148 18.52 -5.21 18.91
N PHE A 149 19.83 -5.28 18.73
CA PHE A 149 20.45 -5.73 17.49
C PHE A 149 19.98 -7.12 17.05
N LYS A 150 19.68 -8.03 17.97
CA LYS A 150 19.17 -9.37 17.63
C LYS A 150 17.87 -9.30 16.84
N VAL A 151 17.02 -8.33 17.16
CA VAL A 151 15.75 -8.09 16.45
C VAL A 151 16.04 -7.51 15.07
N TRP A 152 16.95 -6.53 14.98
CA TRP A 152 17.34 -5.91 13.73
C TRP A 152 18.02 -6.86 12.74
N ASP A 153 18.93 -7.72 13.20
CA ASP A 153 19.54 -8.73 12.32
C ASP A 153 18.48 -9.70 11.79
N TRP A 154 17.54 -10.15 12.64
CA TRP A 154 16.46 -11.01 12.18
C TRP A 154 15.56 -10.30 11.15
N LEU A 155 15.16 -9.05 11.40
CA LEU A 155 14.35 -8.26 10.46
C LEU A 155 15.05 -8.01 9.13
N GLY A 156 16.39 -7.93 9.14
CA GLY A 156 17.20 -7.77 7.94
C GLY A 156 17.36 -9.03 7.08
N LYS A 157 16.86 -10.19 7.52
CA LYS A 157 16.94 -11.45 6.76
C LYS A 157 15.74 -11.64 5.83
N GLN A 158 16.02 -12.24 4.67
CA GLN A 158 14.97 -12.76 3.80
C GLN A 158 14.34 -13.99 4.45
N ARG A 159 13.02 -14.14 4.28
CA ARG A 159 12.23 -15.24 4.84
C ARG A 159 11.57 -15.99 3.69
N LEU A 160 11.36 -17.30 3.87
CA LEU A 160 10.62 -18.07 2.88
C LEU A 160 9.19 -17.54 2.81
N SER A 161 8.67 -17.38 1.59
CA SER A 161 7.26 -17.08 1.37
C SER A 161 6.45 -18.38 1.37
N THR A 162 5.13 -18.27 1.49
CA THR A 162 4.22 -19.42 1.32
C THR A 162 4.48 -20.16 0.01
N LEU A 163 4.72 -19.43 -1.09
CA LEU A 163 5.02 -20.01 -2.40
C LEU A 163 6.36 -20.77 -2.42
N HIS A 164 7.38 -20.23 -1.75
CA HIS A 164 8.65 -20.94 -1.60
C HIS A 164 8.47 -22.23 -0.80
N ALA A 165 7.74 -22.18 0.32
CA ALA A 165 7.45 -23.36 1.14
C ALA A 165 6.66 -24.43 0.38
N GLN A 166 5.62 -24.04 -0.37
CA GLN A 166 4.85 -24.95 -1.23
C GLN A 166 5.72 -25.57 -2.32
N THR A 167 6.64 -24.80 -2.90
CA THR A 167 7.55 -25.30 -3.94
C THR A 167 8.57 -26.28 -3.37
N LEU A 168 9.13 -25.99 -2.19
CA LEU A 168 10.05 -26.89 -1.49
C LEU A 168 9.35 -28.20 -1.10
N TYR A 169 8.10 -28.13 -0.65
CA TYR A 169 7.27 -29.30 -0.37
C TYR A 169 7.03 -30.14 -1.64
N LYS A 170 6.54 -29.54 -2.72
CA LYS A 170 6.34 -30.24 -4.02
C LYS A 170 7.59 -30.91 -4.57
N ARG A 171 8.76 -30.31 -4.34
CA ARG A 171 10.05 -30.81 -4.81
C ARG A 171 10.67 -31.85 -3.86
N GLY A 172 10.01 -32.16 -2.74
CA GLY A 172 10.48 -33.15 -1.77
C GLY A 172 11.61 -32.67 -0.86
N PHE A 173 11.91 -31.37 -0.83
CA PHE A 173 12.87 -30.81 0.13
C PHE A 173 12.25 -30.66 1.52
N TYR A 174 10.95 -30.39 1.57
CA TYR A 174 10.17 -30.44 2.81
C TYR A 174 9.32 -31.70 2.82
N ASP A 175 9.37 -32.42 3.94
CA ASP A 175 8.30 -33.33 4.32
C ASP A 175 7.10 -32.54 4.86
N GLU A 176 6.00 -33.25 5.12
CA GLU A 176 4.75 -32.63 5.55
C GLU A 176 4.90 -31.88 6.89
N SER A 177 5.65 -32.44 7.85
CA SER A 177 5.90 -31.78 9.13
C SER A 177 6.72 -30.50 8.97
N SER A 178 7.78 -30.52 8.17
CA SER A 178 8.62 -29.35 7.89
C SER A 178 7.84 -28.26 7.17
N PHE A 179 6.99 -28.64 6.22
CA PHE A 179 6.12 -27.70 5.52
C PHE A 179 5.15 -27.00 6.49
N TYR A 180 4.43 -27.76 7.33
CA TYR A 180 3.50 -27.18 8.30
C TYR A 180 4.17 -26.28 9.33
N ASN A 181 5.35 -26.68 9.81
CA ASN A 181 6.15 -25.84 10.70
C ASN A 181 6.56 -24.51 10.02
N GLU A 182 6.97 -24.54 8.76
CA GLU A 182 7.38 -23.33 8.05
C GLU A 182 6.21 -22.39 7.78
N ILE A 183 5.06 -22.89 7.31
CA ILE A 183 3.88 -22.03 7.07
C ILE A 183 3.29 -21.49 8.37
N ALA A 184 3.41 -22.22 9.50
CA ALA A 184 3.05 -21.71 10.81
C ALA A 184 3.95 -20.53 11.24
N ARG A 185 5.27 -20.62 10.99
CA ARG A 185 6.22 -19.51 11.22
C ARG A 185 5.93 -18.30 10.33
N ILE A 186 5.48 -18.52 9.09
CA ILE A 186 5.05 -17.46 8.18
C ILE A 186 3.77 -16.77 8.70
N GLY A 187 2.90 -17.50 9.41
CA GLY A 187 1.72 -16.96 10.09
C GLY A 187 0.39 -17.63 9.73
N TRP A 188 0.40 -18.75 9.00
CA TRP A 188 -0.84 -19.48 8.69
C TRP A 188 -1.40 -20.23 9.90
N HIS A 189 -2.69 -20.01 10.17
CA HIS A 189 -3.41 -20.70 11.24
C HIS A 189 -3.58 -22.18 10.92
N SER A 190 -3.58 -23.05 11.95
CA SER A 190 -3.62 -24.51 11.80
C SER A 190 -4.81 -25.03 10.97
N VAL A 191 -5.94 -24.33 11.03
CA VAL A 191 -7.17 -24.68 10.30
C VAL A 191 -7.04 -24.55 8.78
N ASP A 192 -6.17 -23.65 8.31
CA ASP A 192 -6.00 -23.37 6.88
C ASP A 192 -4.83 -24.15 6.25
N GLN A 193 -3.97 -24.76 7.07
CA GLN A 193 -2.72 -25.38 6.62
C GLN A 193 -2.93 -26.46 5.56
N ASN A 194 -3.96 -27.28 5.71
CA ASN A 194 -4.31 -28.31 4.71
C ASN A 194 -4.72 -27.69 3.37
N ALA A 195 -5.55 -26.65 3.39
CA ALA A 195 -5.96 -25.95 2.17
C ALA A 195 -4.77 -25.27 1.49
N ILE A 196 -3.89 -24.63 2.27
CA ILE A 196 -2.66 -24.01 1.76
C ILE A 196 -1.70 -25.07 1.20
N ARG A 197 -1.60 -26.25 1.80
CA ARG A 197 -0.84 -27.37 1.22
C ARG A 197 -1.41 -27.79 -0.13
N ASP A 198 -2.71 -27.96 -0.22
CA ASP A 198 -3.37 -28.48 -1.42
C ASP A 198 -3.28 -27.47 -2.58
N LEU A 199 -3.30 -26.16 -2.29
CA LEU A 199 -3.00 -25.10 -3.24
C LEU A 199 -1.58 -25.15 -3.84
N ALA A 200 -0.68 -25.95 -3.27
CA ALA A 200 0.61 -26.18 -3.91
C ALA A 200 0.44 -26.87 -5.27
N TYR A 201 -0.56 -27.72 -5.42
CA TYR A 201 -0.77 -28.54 -6.61
C TYR A 201 -1.71 -27.86 -7.61
N LEU A 202 -1.44 -28.10 -8.90
CA LEU A 202 -2.37 -27.76 -9.96
C LEU A 202 -3.35 -28.92 -10.14
N LEU A 203 -4.64 -28.60 -10.28
CA LEU A 203 -5.61 -29.58 -10.72
C LEU A 203 -5.46 -29.80 -12.24
N PRO A 204 -5.52 -31.05 -12.74
CA PRO A 204 -5.61 -31.29 -14.17
C PRO A 204 -6.82 -30.59 -14.77
N ASN A 205 -6.74 -30.20 -16.04
CA ASN A 205 -7.90 -29.61 -16.72
C ASN A 205 -9.08 -30.60 -16.76
N SER A 206 -10.31 -30.10 -16.86
CA SER A 206 -11.51 -30.94 -16.84
C SER A 206 -11.53 -32.01 -17.93
N MET A 207 -10.93 -31.77 -19.10
CA MET A 207 -10.87 -32.78 -20.18
C MET A 207 -10.03 -33.99 -19.78
N LEU A 208 -8.87 -33.77 -19.17
CA LEU A 208 -8.00 -34.85 -18.68
C LEU A 208 -8.65 -35.58 -17.51
N LEU A 209 -9.36 -34.88 -16.63
CA LEU A 209 -10.14 -35.49 -15.55
C LEU A 209 -11.24 -36.42 -16.11
N VAL A 210 -11.95 -35.99 -17.16
CA VAL A 210 -12.95 -36.82 -17.85
C VAL A 210 -12.32 -38.04 -18.50
N GLN A 211 -11.29 -37.85 -19.31
CA GLN A 211 -10.61 -38.94 -20.02
C GLN A 211 -10.05 -39.97 -19.04
N GLY A 212 -9.38 -39.52 -17.97
CA GLY A 212 -8.87 -40.38 -16.91
C GLY A 212 -9.99 -41.16 -16.21
N GLY A 213 -11.10 -40.51 -15.88
CA GLY A 213 -12.25 -41.15 -15.25
C GLY A 213 -12.92 -42.20 -16.14
N LEU A 214 -13.10 -41.92 -17.43
CA LEU A 214 -13.67 -42.85 -18.40
C LEU A 214 -12.80 -44.11 -18.56
N VAL A 215 -11.48 -43.96 -18.68
CA VAL A 215 -10.54 -45.10 -18.80
C VAL A 215 -10.55 -45.97 -17.54
N GLN A 216 -10.75 -45.36 -16.37
CA GLN A 216 -10.83 -46.08 -15.09
C GLN A 216 -12.22 -46.68 -14.81
N GLY A 217 -13.22 -46.43 -15.66
CA GLY A 217 -14.60 -46.88 -15.44
C GLY A 217 -15.27 -46.21 -14.24
N ILE A 218 -14.89 -44.98 -13.92
CA ILE A 218 -15.54 -44.19 -12.86
C ILE A 218 -16.96 -43.83 -13.30
N GLU A 219 -17.91 -43.87 -12.37
CA GLU A 219 -19.30 -43.47 -12.62
C GLU A 219 -19.41 -41.99 -13.03
N ASN A 220 -20.37 -41.69 -13.91
CA ASN A 220 -20.57 -40.36 -14.47
C ASN A 220 -20.71 -39.27 -13.39
N ASP A 221 -21.41 -39.53 -12.30
CA ASP A 221 -21.60 -38.56 -11.21
C ASP A 221 -20.28 -38.09 -10.59
N LYS A 222 -19.31 -39.01 -10.42
CA LYS A 222 -17.97 -38.68 -9.92
C LYS A 222 -17.12 -37.97 -10.96
N ILE A 223 -17.32 -38.27 -12.25
CA ILE A 223 -16.68 -37.55 -13.35
C ILE A 223 -17.19 -36.11 -13.39
N ILE A 224 -18.51 -35.90 -13.22
CA ILE A 224 -19.15 -34.58 -13.16
C ILE A 224 -18.60 -33.76 -11.98
N GLU A 225 -18.48 -34.35 -10.80
CA GLU A 225 -17.84 -33.69 -9.64
C GLU A 225 -16.39 -33.27 -9.96
N SER A 226 -15.64 -34.14 -10.63
CA SER A 226 -14.25 -33.87 -11.03
C SER A 226 -14.16 -32.76 -12.06
N ILE A 227 -15.07 -32.71 -13.04
CA ILE A 227 -15.19 -31.61 -14.01
C ILE A 227 -15.32 -30.27 -13.29
N SER A 228 -16.16 -30.21 -12.24
CA SER A 228 -16.37 -28.99 -11.47
C SER A 228 -15.17 -28.57 -10.65
N LYS A 229 -14.39 -29.52 -10.13
CA LYS A 229 -13.10 -29.24 -9.50
C LYS A 229 -12.08 -28.66 -10.49
N GLY A 230 -12.20 -29.00 -11.78
CA GLY A 230 -11.34 -28.50 -12.86
C GLY A 230 -11.77 -27.16 -13.48
N ASP A 231 -12.47 -26.31 -12.73
CA ASP A 231 -12.91 -24.95 -13.10
C ASP A 231 -14.14 -24.84 -14.03
N ILE A 232 -14.87 -25.92 -14.33
CA ILE A 232 -16.14 -25.85 -15.05
C ILE A 232 -17.31 -25.67 -14.07
N HIS A 233 -18.14 -24.64 -14.26
CA HIS A 233 -19.28 -24.40 -13.37
C HIS A 233 -20.19 -25.66 -13.27
N PRO A 234 -20.68 -26.04 -12.07
CA PRO A 234 -21.52 -27.23 -11.87
C PRO A 234 -22.71 -27.35 -12.83
N ASP A 235 -23.40 -26.24 -13.11
CA ASP A 235 -24.53 -26.19 -14.05
C ASP A 235 -24.18 -26.62 -15.49
N TYR A 236 -22.90 -26.55 -15.88
CA TYR A 236 -22.43 -26.93 -17.21
C TYR A 236 -21.65 -28.25 -17.22
N ALA A 237 -21.40 -28.87 -16.07
CA ALA A 237 -20.56 -30.06 -15.97
C ALA A 237 -21.15 -31.26 -16.73
N GLN A 238 -22.47 -31.45 -16.67
CA GLN A 238 -23.17 -32.46 -17.48
C GLN A 238 -23.03 -32.17 -18.98
N THR A 239 -23.29 -30.93 -19.39
CA THR A 239 -23.14 -30.52 -20.80
C THR A 239 -21.72 -30.72 -21.32
N TYR A 240 -20.72 -30.46 -20.47
CA TYR A 240 -19.31 -30.66 -20.77
C TYR A 240 -18.98 -32.15 -20.95
N LEU A 241 -19.47 -33.02 -20.04
CA LEU A 241 -19.32 -34.47 -20.17
C LEU A 241 -19.95 -34.97 -21.47
N ASP A 242 -21.20 -34.61 -21.73
CA ASP A 242 -21.93 -35.02 -22.93
C ASP A 242 -21.23 -34.56 -24.22
N ALA A 243 -20.56 -33.41 -24.20
CA ALA A 243 -19.79 -32.91 -25.33
C ALA A 243 -18.50 -33.69 -25.59
N ILE A 244 -17.89 -34.28 -24.55
CA ILE A 244 -16.66 -35.09 -24.64
C ILE A 244 -16.97 -36.54 -25.01
N LEU A 245 -18.07 -37.09 -24.49
CA LEU A 245 -18.49 -38.45 -24.82
C LEU A 245 -18.54 -38.62 -26.34
N THR A 246 -18.03 -39.77 -26.79
CA THR A 246 -17.71 -39.98 -28.20
C THR A 246 -18.95 -39.79 -29.06
N LYS A 247 -18.84 -38.85 -30.00
CA LYS A 247 -19.84 -38.65 -31.04
C LYS A 247 -19.73 -39.80 -32.04
N PRO A 248 -20.85 -40.37 -32.51
CA PRO A 248 -20.80 -41.37 -33.58
C PRO A 248 -20.09 -40.79 -34.81
N ALA A 249 -19.37 -41.63 -35.55
CA ALA A 249 -18.72 -41.19 -36.77
C ALA A 249 -19.78 -40.69 -37.76
N SER A 250 -19.46 -39.64 -38.52
CA SER A 250 -20.41 -39.07 -39.49
C SER A 250 -20.91 -40.11 -40.51
N GLN A 251 -20.06 -41.09 -40.87
CA GLN A 251 -20.42 -42.21 -41.73
C GLN A 251 -21.45 -43.15 -41.09
N ASP A 252 -21.33 -43.43 -39.79
CA ASP A 252 -22.30 -44.27 -39.06
C ASP A 252 -23.65 -43.56 -38.96
N ILE A 253 -23.65 -42.24 -38.76
CA ILE A 253 -24.87 -41.42 -38.77
C ILE A 253 -25.54 -41.50 -40.15
N VAL A 254 -24.78 -41.30 -41.22
CA VAL A 254 -25.31 -41.40 -42.60
C VAL A 254 -25.89 -42.78 -42.86
N ALA A 255 -25.16 -43.85 -42.50
CA ALA A 255 -25.61 -45.22 -42.69
C ALA A 255 -26.87 -45.55 -41.86
N TYR A 256 -26.97 -45.01 -40.64
CA TYR A 256 -28.16 -45.15 -39.80
C TYR A 256 -29.37 -44.45 -40.43
N GLU A 257 -29.23 -43.19 -40.85
CA GLU A 257 -30.31 -42.42 -41.45
C GLU A 257 -30.79 -43.04 -42.78
N LEU A 258 -29.89 -43.54 -43.63
CA LEU A 258 -30.26 -44.27 -44.86
C LEU A 258 -31.13 -45.51 -44.58
N ARG A 259 -30.96 -46.17 -43.43
CA ARG A 259 -31.80 -47.33 -43.06
C ARG A 259 -33.21 -46.94 -42.61
N GLN A 260 -33.38 -45.71 -42.14
CA GLN A 260 -34.68 -45.19 -41.71
C GLN A 260 -35.44 -44.56 -42.88
N ASP A 261 -34.74 -43.75 -43.67
CA ASP A 261 -35.30 -43.02 -44.79
C ASP A 261 -34.24 -42.75 -45.87
N ASN A 262 -34.52 -43.23 -47.09
CA ASN A 262 -33.66 -43.00 -48.25
C ASN A 262 -33.55 -41.52 -48.65
N ALA A 263 -34.50 -40.66 -48.24
CA ALA A 263 -34.48 -39.23 -48.53
C ALA A 263 -33.60 -38.41 -47.56
N LEU A 264 -33.05 -39.02 -46.49
CA LEU A 264 -32.09 -38.39 -45.57
C LEU A 264 -32.60 -37.09 -44.92
N ILE A 265 -33.90 -36.99 -44.68
CA ILE A 265 -34.55 -35.75 -44.23
C ILE A 265 -33.97 -35.27 -42.88
N ASN A 266 -33.63 -36.19 -41.97
CA ASN A 266 -33.13 -35.86 -40.63
C ASN A 266 -31.59 -35.76 -40.55
N LEU A 267 -30.88 -36.09 -41.64
CA LEU A 267 -29.42 -36.11 -41.65
C LEU A 267 -28.79 -34.74 -41.27
N PRO A 268 -29.27 -33.59 -41.77
CA PRO A 268 -28.73 -32.28 -41.35
C PRO A 268 -28.79 -32.04 -39.84
N GLU A 269 -29.86 -32.46 -39.18
CA GLU A 269 -30.02 -32.28 -37.73
C GLU A 269 -29.03 -33.16 -36.95
N GLN A 270 -28.84 -34.41 -37.37
CA GLN A 270 -27.90 -35.34 -36.72
C GLN A 270 -26.43 -34.92 -36.93
N LEU A 271 -26.08 -34.47 -38.14
CA LEU A 271 -24.76 -33.91 -38.43
C LEU A 271 -24.48 -32.66 -37.59
N ARG A 272 -25.49 -31.80 -37.38
CA ARG A 272 -25.38 -30.64 -36.49
C ARG A 272 -25.04 -31.03 -35.05
N LYS A 273 -25.69 -32.08 -34.51
CA LYS A 273 -25.48 -32.56 -33.13
C LYS A 273 -24.04 -33.00 -32.88
N VAL A 274 -23.36 -33.53 -33.89
CA VAL A 274 -21.94 -33.90 -33.78
C VAL A 274 -20.97 -32.76 -34.14
N GLY A 275 -21.50 -31.60 -34.55
CA GLY A 275 -20.71 -30.38 -34.79
C GLY A 275 -20.25 -30.19 -36.25
N ILE A 276 -20.92 -30.82 -37.22
CA ILE A 276 -20.68 -30.53 -38.64
C ILE A 276 -21.31 -29.19 -38.99
N HIS A 277 -20.54 -28.33 -39.68
CA HIS A 277 -21.02 -27.03 -40.12
C HIS A 277 -22.09 -27.16 -41.22
N PRO A 278 -23.15 -26.31 -41.24
CA PRO A 278 -24.24 -26.38 -42.21
C PRO A 278 -23.82 -26.41 -43.68
N ASP A 279 -22.74 -25.72 -44.03
CA ASP A 279 -22.21 -25.66 -45.40
C ASP A 279 -21.81 -27.03 -45.95
N TYR A 280 -21.53 -28.01 -45.09
CA TYR A 280 -21.15 -29.36 -45.50
C TYR A 280 -22.33 -30.34 -45.54
N TYR A 281 -23.54 -29.96 -45.12
CA TYR A 281 -24.67 -30.90 -45.09
C TYR A 281 -24.99 -31.48 -46.47
N LYS A 282 -24.95 -30.64 -47.51
CA LYS A 282 -25.16 -31.06 -48.89
C LYS A 282 -24.10 -32.06 -49.35
N LEU A 283 -22.83 -31.83 -49.00
CA LEU A 283 -21.73 -32.75 -49.32
C LEU A 283 -21.98 -34.14 -48.71
N TYR A 284 -22.37 -34.22 -47.44
CA TYR A 284 -22.66 -35.50 -46.78
C TYR A 284 -23.90 -36.19 -47.37
N GLN A 285 -24.92 -35.44 -47.79
CA GLN A 285 -26.08 -35.99 -48.49
C GLN A 285 -25.72 -36.57 -49.86
N GLU A 286 -24.91 -35.87 -50.64
CA GLU A 286 -24.46 -36.34 -51.95
C GLU A 286 -23.58 -37.59 -51.83
N LEU A 287 -22.66 -37.63 -50.86
CA LEU A 287 -21.80 -38.80 -50.61
C LEU A 287 -22.56 -40.03 -50.11
N ALA A 288 -23.76 -39.84 -49.54
CA ALA A 288 -24.59 -40.94 -49.05
C ALA A 288 -25.29 -41.70 -50.19
N LEU A 289 -25.54 -41.05 -51.32
CA LEU A 289 -26.18 -41.66 -52.47
C LEU A 289 -25.16 -42.48 -53.27
N GLN A 290 -25.45 -43.77 -53.50
CA GLN A 290 -24.62 -44.58 -54.38
C GLN A 290 -24.63 -43.97 -55.79
N ILE A 291 -23.45 -43.65 -56.32
CA ILE A 291 -23.30 -43.35 -57.74
C ILE A 291 -23.67 -44.65 -58.49
N PRO A 292 -24.67 -44.64 -59.39
CA PRO A 292 -24.98 -45.81 -60.20
C PRO A 292 -23.71 -46.25 -60.93
N PRO A 293 -23.40 -47.56 -61.01
CA PRO A 293 -22.26 -48.01 -61.81
C PRO A 293 -22.43 -47.51 -63.25
N VAL A 294 -21.39 -46.84 -63.76
CA VAL A 294 -21.31 -46.33 -65.13
C VAL A 294 -21.10 -47.48 -66.11
#